data_AF-W7QVA6-F1
#
_entry.id   AF-W7QVA6-F1
#
_cell.length_a   1.000
_cell.length_b   1.000
_cell.length_c   1.000
_cell.angle_alpha   90.00
_cell.angle_beta   90.00
_cell.angle_gamma   90.00
#
_symmetry.space_group_name_H-M   'P 1'
#
loop_
_entity.id
_entity.type
_entity.pdbx_description
1 polymer ?
#
loop_
_entity_poly.entity_id
_entity_poly.type
_entity_poly.pdbx_seq_one_letter_code
_entity_poly.pdbx_strand_id
1 'polypeptide(L)'
;MNKSKRVKVMSNKILFKSLASACFAASLTACGSNNISTEIDPTSDLKVKPYQTDALAGYKLTWSDEFSGNAVDEIKWHYRLDCKHWSQQKAENNTVSGGLLRIHLRKETVECPQNHWLQPGQQEGDEPAGVVQYTGGGIISNKLFRYGYYEARLKTPKGAGWHTSFWMMKDLTVDKDPSDLEFDPLASKDITSHIELDPFENDSIDPQHYQTDAHQWKPEPGTEDPGRTQNKVGTKQIRFTDDTVFTDFHVYGLEFTPTHLRYFFDGKMVSETEFPASKYKHNDINIWLTGLGTFLGNTKAIDDSMLPEQIQVDYVRFFEKQFD
;
A
#
# COMPACT_ATOMS: atom_id res chain seq x y z
N MET A 1 28.55 88.43 -8.65
CA MET A 1 29.86 88.49 -9.34
C MET A 1 30.09 87.19 -10.09
N ASN A 2 30.32 87.29 -11.41
CA ASN A 2 31.10 86.43 -12.34
C ASN A 2 31.34 84.95 -11.99
N LYS A 3 31.35 83.98 -12.90
CA LYS A 3 31.15 83.89 -14.36
C LYS A 3 31.18 82.39 -14.70
N SER A 4 30.35 82.01 -15.67
CA SER A 4 30.50 80.80 -16.49
C SER A 4 31.91 80.63 -17.07
N LYS A 5 32.39 79.38 -17.19
CA LYS A 5 33.26 78.96 -18.30
C LYS A 5 32.99 77.51 -18.73
N ARG A 6 32.45 77.36 -19.94
CA ARG A 6 32.66 76.21 -20.83
C ARG A 6 34.14 76.13 -21.22
N VAL A 7 34.67 74.92 -21.38
CA VAL A 7 35.75 74.64 -22.33
C VAL A 7 35.39 73.37 -23.11
N LYS A 8 35.80 73.40 -24.38
CA LYS A 8 35.44 72.62 -25.54
C LYS A 8 36.74 72.01 -26.08
N VAL A 9 36.81 70.72 -26.37
CA VAL A 9 37.80 70.12 -27.30
C VAL A 9 37.13 68.86 -27.88
N MET A 10 36.66 68.80 -29.13
CA MET A 10 37.30 68.85 -30.46
C MET A 10 37.94 67.52 -30.90
N SER A 11 37.37 67.01 -32.00
CA SER A 11 37.72 65.91 -32.91
C SER A 11 39.21 65.69 -33.18
N ASN A 12 39.64 64.42 -33.30
CA ASN A 12 40.13 63.87 -34.58
C ASN A 12 40.50 62.38 -34.56
N LYS A 13 39.92 61.67 -35.55
CA LYS A 13 40.48 60.65 -36.47
C LYS A 13 41.60 59.72 -35.95
N ILE A 14 41.44 58.40 -36.11
CA ILE A 14 42.22 57.58 -37.08
C ILE A 14 42.00 56.04 -36.91
N LEU A 15 41.86 55.40 -38.06
CA LEU A 15 42.14 54.01 -38.47
C LEU A 15 41.34 52.81 -37.91
N PHE A 16 40.55 52.25 -38.83
CA PHE A 16 40.29 50.82 -38.97
C PHE A 16 41.59 50.01 -39.04
N LYS A 17 41.73 49.03 -38.16
CA LYS A 17 42.44 47.77 -38.44
C LYS A 17 41.63 46.62 -37.89
N SER A 18 41.26 45.70 -38.77
CA SER A 18 40.62 44.44 -38.46
C SER A 18 41.52 43.60 -37.55
N LEU A 19 41.00 43.23 -36.38
CA LEU A 19 41.40 41.99 -35.70
C LEU A 19 40.13 41.16 -35.51
N ALA A 20 40.14 39.98 -36.10
CA ALA A 20 39.16 38.95 -35.85
C ALA A 20 39.21 38.60 -34.35
N SER A 21 38.12 38.85 -33.63
CA SER A 21 37.94 38.41 -32.25
C SER A 21 36.88 37.33 -32.25
N ALA A 22 37.29 36.12 -31.87
CA ALA A 22 36.43 34.96 -31.73
C ALA A 22 35.26 35.28 -30.77
N CYS A 23 34.03 35.05 -31.23
CA CYS A 23 32.86 35.00 -30.37
C CYS A 23 32.96 33.79 -29.44
N PHE A 24 33.38 34.00 -28.19
CA PHE A 24 33.02 33.09 -27.10
C PHE A 24 31.56 33.37 -26.74
N ALA A 25 30.65 32.54 -27.27
CA ALA A 25 29.31 32.44 -26.75
C ALA A 25 29.40 31.78 -25.36
N ALA A 26 29.28 32.59 -24.31
CA ALA A 26 29.06 32.07 -22.97
C ALA A 26 27.64 31.48 -22.93
N SER A 27 27.55 30.16 -23.02
CA SER A 27 26.32 29.42 -22.74
C SER A 27 25.98 29.63 -21.25
N LEU A 28 24.97 30.45 -21.00
CA LEU A 28 24.24 30.45 -19.73
C LEU A 28 23.51 29.10 -19.64
N THR A 29 24.16 28.12 -19.02
CA THR A 29 23.50 26.89 -18.60
C THR A 29 22.58 27.26 -17.45
N ALA A 30 21.33 27.56 -17.76
CA ALA A 30 20.27 27.54 -16.78
C ALA A 30 20.24 26.12 -16.19
N CYS A 31 20.60 25.99 -14.91
CA CYS A 31 20.29 24.78 -14.15
C CYS A 31 18.77 24.67 -14.12
N GLY A 32 18.22 23.93 -15.08
CA GLY A 32 16.86 23.42 -15.00
C GLY A 32 16.79 22.58 -13.74
N SER A 33 15.97 23.01 -12.79
CA SER A 33 15.45 22.16 -11.74
C SER A 33 14.75 20.99 -12.43
N ASN A 34 15.47 19.87 -12.55
CA ASN A 34 14.91 18.58 -12.91
C ASN A 34 13.99 18.14 -11.78
N ASN A 35 12.79 18.73 -11.71
CA ASN A 35 11.65 18.08 -11.09
C ASN A 35 11.25 16.95 -12.03
N ILE A 36 12.00 15.86 -11.99
CA ILE A 36 11.54 14.58 -12.51
C ILE A 36 10.54 14.10 -11.48
N SER A 37 9.27 14.52 -11.60
CA SER A 37 8.18 13.66 -11.20
C SER A 37 8.23 12.47 -12.15
N THR A 38 8.96 11.42 -11.79
CA THR A 38 8.77 10.11 -12.42
C THR A 38 7.36 9.68 -12.04
N GLU A 39 6.37 10.07 -12.84
CA GLU A 39 5.15 9.27 -12.94
C GLU A 39 5.65 7.85 -13.24
N ILE A 40 5.44 6.93 -12.31
CA ILE A 40 5.68 5.53 -12.58
C ILE A 40 4.60 5.17 -13.60
N ASP A 41 4.99 5.06 -14.86
CA ASP A 41 4.13 4.44 -15.85
C ASP A 41 4.16 2.93 -15.55
N PRO A 42 3.07 2.30 -15.09
CA PRO A 42 3.05 0.85 -14.83
C PRO A 42 3.36 0.03 -16.09
N THR A 43 3.30 0.61 -17.29
CA THR A 43 3.74 -0.05 -18.53
C THR A 43 5.25 0.03 -18.76
N SER A 44 5.98 0.86 -18.00
CA SER A 44 7.43 1.08 -18.12
C SER A 44 8.29 0.08 -17.36
N ASP A 45 7.75 -0.62 -16.34
CA ASP A 45 8.46 -1.72 -15.70
C ASP A 45 8.27 -3.01 -16.50
N LEU A 46 9.11 -3.20 -17.51
CA LEU A 46 9.07 -4.38 -18.40
C LEU A 46 9.17 -5.73 -17.66
N LYS A 47 9.66 -5.74 -16.41
CA LYS A 47 9.81 -6.95 -15.60
C LYS A 47 8.52 -7.34 -14.87
N VAL A 48 7.63 -6.38 -14.63
CA VAL A 48 6.45 -6.52 -13.77
C VAL A 48 5.24 -6.10 -14.57
N LYS A 49 4.46 -7.07 -15.06
CA LYS A 49 3.31 -6.80 -15.91
C LYS A 49 2.00 -7.00 -15.13
N PRO A 50 1.02 -6.10 -15.27
CA PRO A 50 -0.33 -6.35 -14.79
C PRO A 50 -0.87 -7.63 -15.44
N TYR A 51 -1.81 -8.28 -14.77
CA TYR A 51 -2.58 -9.35 -15.38
C TYR A 51 -3.38 -8.76 -16.55
N GLN A 52 -3.17 -9.30 -17.76
CA GLN A 52 -3.70 -8.68 -18.98
C GLN A 52 -5.19 -8.95 -19.15
N THR A 53 -5.94 -7.95 -19.64
CA THR A 53 -7.39 -8.04 -19.87
C THR A 53 -7.77 -9.15 -20.84
N ASP A 54 -6.94 -9.44 -21.84
CA ASP A 54 -7.17 -10.51 -22.80
C ASP A 54 -7.11 -11.91 -22.14
N ALA A 55 -6.38 -12.03 -21.02
CA ALA A 55 -6.36 -13.21 -20.17
C ALA A 55 -7.53 -13.27 -19.16
N LEU A 56 -8.38 -12.23 -19.13
CA LEU A 56 -9.61 -12.13 -18.34
C LEU A 56 -10.85 -12.06 -19.25
N ALA A 57 -10.95 -12.94 -20.24
CA ALA A 57 -12.19 -13.08 -21.01
C ALA A 57 -13.37 -13.27 -20.03
N GLY A 58 -14.40 -12.42 -20.15
CA GLY A 58 -15.53 -12.39 -19.21
C GLY A 58 -15.32 -11.47 -17.99
N TYR A 59 -14.34 -10.56 -17.99
CA TYR A 59 -14.20 -9.51 -16.98
C TYR A 59 -14.15 -8.13 -17.59
N LYS A 60 -14.54 -7.11 -16.81
CA LYS A 60 -14.52 -5.70 -17.20
C LYS A 60 -13.92 -4.85 -16.09
N LEU A 61 -12.98 -3.97 -16.40
CA LEU A 61 -12.51 -2.95 -15.44
C LEU A 61 -13.68 -2.03 -15.07
N THR A 62 -14.10 -2.03 -13.80
CA THR A 62 -15.24 -1.22 -13.32
C THR A 62 -14.87 -0.28 -12.18
N TRP A 63 -13.71 -0.45 -11.56
CA TRP A 63 -13.21 0.45 -10.55
C TRP A 63 -11.68 0.40 -10.48
N SER A 64 -11.05 1.55 -10.22
CA SER A 64 -9.60 1.65 -10.06
C SER A 64 -9.20 2.91 -9.29
N ASP A 65 -8.00 2.85 -8.74
CA ASP A 65 -7.24 4.02 -8.32
C ASP A 65 -5.77 3.89 -8.75
N GLU A 66 -5.31 4.85 -9.55
CA GLU A 66 -3.93 4.96 -10.04
C GLU A 66 -3.12 5.96 -9.20
N PHE A 67 -3.71 6.47 -8.10
CA PHE A 67 -3.09 7.40 -7.16
C PHE A 67 -2.42 8.62 -7.85
N SER A 68 -3.02 9.10 -8.95
CA SER A 68 -2.49 10.19 -9.79
C SER A 68 -2.74 11.60 -9.21
N GLY A 69 -3.49 11.68 -8.10
CA GLY A 69 -3.76 12.92 -7.38
C GLY A 69 -2.60 13.39 -6.49
N ASN A 70 -2.93 14.29 -5.56
CA ASN A 70 -1.99 14.85 -4.57
C ASN A 70 -2.40 14.58 -3.11
N ALA A 71 -3.45 13.77 -2.91
CA ALA A 71 -3.97 13.35 -1.62
C ALA A 71 -4.75 12.04 -1.81
N VAL A 72 -5.02 11.33 -0.71
CA VAL A 72 -5.94 10.19 -0.73
C VAL A 72 -7.31 10.67 -1.19
N ASP A 73 -7.89 9.98 -2.17
CA ASP A 73 -9.25 10.27 -2.62
C ASP A 73 -10.26 9.73 -1.61
N GLU A 74 -10.70 10.58 -0.68
CA GLU A 74 -11.62 10.21 0.39
C GLU A 74 -13.05 9.89 -0.11
N ILE A 75 -13.34 10.11 -1.39
CA ILE A 75 -14.57 9.58 -2.01
C ILE A 75 -14.42 8.07 -2.25
N LYS A 76 -13.21 7.62 -2.61
CA LYS A 76 -12.89 6.21 -2.85
C LYS A 76 -12.49 5.46 -1.58
N TRP A 77 -11.89 6.14 -0.61
CA TRP A 77 -11.25 5.52 0.54
C TRP A 77 -11.62 6.20 1.86
N HIS A 78 -11.50 5.46 2.96
CA HIS A 78 -11.35 6.01 4.31
C HIS A 78 -10.12 5.41 4.98
N TYR A 79 -9.66 6.02 6.07
CA TYR A 79 -8.43 5.61 6.74
C TYR A 79 -8.68 4.48 7.74
N ARG A 80 -7.72 3.57 7.84
CA ARG A 80 -7.58 2.65 8.96
C ARG A 80 -6.95 3.40 10.14
N LEU A 81 -7.61 3.38 11.30
CA LEU A 81 -7.24 4.22 12.47
C LEU A 81 -7.11 3.44 13.79
N ASP A 82 -7.17 2.10 13.73
CA ASP A 82 -7.10 1.24 14.91
C ASP A 82 -5.69 1.12 15.51
N CYS A 83 -5.67 0.67 16.75
CA CYS A 83 -4.50 0.08 17.39
C CYS A 83 -4.39 -1.38 16.92
N LYS A 84 -3.23 -1.77 16.38
CA LYS A 84 -2.98 -3.17 16.01
C LYS A 84 -1.53 -3.53 16.22
N HIS A 85 -1.33 -4.64 16.93
CA HIS A 85 0.00 -5.17 17.24
C HIS A 85 0.89 -4.10 17.91
N TRP A 86 1.96 -3.67 17.25
CA TRP A 86 2.94 -2.72 17.80
C TRP A 86 2.76 -1.29 17.31
N SER A 87 1.64 -0.98 16.66
CA SER A 87 1.45 0.31 16.02
C SER A 87 0.03 0.86 16.10
N GLN A 88 -0.08 2.19 16.11
CA GLN A 88 -1.32 2.92 15.88
C GLN A 88 -1.37 3.36 14.42
N GLN A 89 -2.51 3.14 13.76
CA GLN A 89 -2.69 3.55 12.38
C GLN A 89 -3.18 5.01 12.35
N LYS A 90 -2.57 5.84 11.49
CA LYS A 90 -2.85 7.28 11.44
C LYS A 90 -3.17 7.74 10.02
N ALA A 91 -4.12 8.66 9.89
CA ALA A 91 -4.49 9.23 8.60
C ALA A 91 -3.28 9.93 7.93
N GLU A 92 -2.51 10.71 8.68
CA GLU A 92 -1.34 11.44 8.18
C GLU A 92 -0.17 10.54 7.73
N ASN A 93 -0.24 9.24 8.04
CA ASN A 93 0.71 8.25 7.53
C ASN A 93 0.32 7.76 6.13
N ASN A 94 -0.74 8.29 5.51
CA ASN A 94 -1.13 7.96 4.14
C ASN A 94 -1.00 9.20 3.26
N THR A 95 -0.17 9.14 2.22
CA THR A 95 0.00 10.26 1.29
C THR A 95 -0.03 9.79 -0.14
N VAL A 96 -0.60 10.59 -1.04
CA VAL A 96 -0.61 10.32 -2.48
C VAL A 96 0.15 11.43 -3.19
N SER A 97 1.14 11.06 -3.99
CA SER A 97 1.83 11.99 -4.89
C SER A 97 2.65 11.25 -5.94
N GLY A 98 2.75 11.82 -7.14
CA GLY A 98 3.56 11.25 -8.23
C GLY A 98 3.12 9.86 -8.67
N GLY A 99 1.81 9.60 -8.70
CA GLY A 99 1.24 8.31 -9.10
C GLY A 99 1.38 7.21 -8.04
N LEU A 100 1.67 7.54 -6.78
CA LEU A 100 1.90 6.56 -5.73
C LEU A 100 1.15 6.93 -4.46
N LEU A 101 0.45 5.96 -3.89
CA LEU A 101 0.15 5.93 -2.46
C LEU A 101 1.40 5.50 -1.69
N ARG A 102 1.67 6.20 -0.59
CA ARG A 102 2.69 5.86 0.40
C ARG A 102 2.04 5.71 1.77
N ILE A 103 2.23 4.55 2.38
CA ILE A 103 1.91 4.29 3.78
C ILE A 103 3.21 4.40 4.57
N HIS A 104 3.34 5.47 5.35
CA HIS A 104 4.53 5.79 6.14
C HIS A 104 4.58 4.96 7.42
N LEU A 105 5.75 4.42 7.70
CA LEU A 105 6.04 3.56 8.83
C LEU A 105 7.09 4.24 9.69
N ARG A 106 6.73 4.62 10.92
CA ARG A 106 7.52 5.54 11.74
C ARG A 106 7.72 5.00 13.16
N LYS A 107 8.86 5.37 13.75
CA LYS A 107 9.07 5.29 15.19
C LYS A 107 8.54 6.57 15.82
N GLU A 108 7.41 6.45 16.50
CA GLU A 108 6.67 7.54 17.10
C GLU A 108 5.89 6.98 18.28
N THR A 109 6.26 7.37 19.50
CA THR A 109 5.54 6.95 20.70
C THR A 109 4.22 7.69 20.76
N VAL A 110 3.10 6.96 20.78
CA VAL A 110 1.75 7.51 20.79
C VAL A 110 0.86 6.77 21.77
N GLU A 111 -0.14 7.47 22.29
CA GLU A 111 -1.22 6.88 23.08
C GLU A 111 -2.07 5.97 22.20
N CYS A 112 -2.37 4.79 22.70
CA CYS A 112 -3.14 3.76 22.05
C CYS A 112 -3.94 3.02 23.14
N PRO A 113 -4.97 3.68 23.73
CA PRO A 113 -5.67 3.15 24.90
C PRO A 113 -6.37 1.80 24.68
N GLN A 114 -6.70 1.47 23.43
CA GLN A 114 -7.31 0.22 22.99
C GLN A 114 -6.28 -0.87 22.66
N ASN A 115 -5.00 -0.66 22.98
CA ASN A 115 -3.99 -1.67 22.75
C ASN A 115 -4.23 -2.89 23.65
N HIS A 116 -4.40 -4.06 23.03
CA HIS A 116 -4.50 -5.34 23.72
C HIS A 116 -3.30 -6.25 23.41
N TRP A 117 -2.27 -5.74 22.71
CA TRP A 117 -1.08 -6.50 22.34
C TRP A 117 0.12 -6.14 23.20
N LEU A 118 0.88 -7.15 23.60
CA LEU A 118 2.17 -6.96 24.24
C LEU A 118 3.14 -6.24 23.28
N GLN A 119 3.72 -5.16 23.76
CA GLN A 119 4.70 -4.36 23.03
C GLN A 119 6.11 -4.95 23.14
N PRO A 120 7.05 -4.61 22.23
CA PRO A 120 8.42 -5.09 22.32
C PRO A 120 9.03 -4.84 23.71
N GLY A 121 9.49 -5.90 24.36
CA GLY A 121 10.03 -5.87 25.73
C GLY A 121 9.03 -6.28 26.82
N GLN A 122 7.73 -6.35 26.53
CA GLN A 122 6.73 -6.95 27.43
C GLN A 122 6.70 -8.48 27.30
N GLN A 123 6.34 -9.16 28.38
CA GLN A 123 6.30 -10.62 28.49
C GLN A 123 4.88 -11.12 28.74
N GLU A 124 4.64 -12.42 28.51
CA GLU A 124 3.39 -13.07 28.87
C GLU A 124 3.09 -12.87 30.36
N GLY A 125 1.92 -12.32 30.67
CA GLY A 125 1.51 -11.94 32.03
C GLY A 125 1.64 -10.45 32.34
N ASP A 126 2.31 -9.66 31.49
CA ASP A 126 2.27 -8.20 31.58
C ASP A 126 0.93 -7.66 31.09
N GLU A 127 0.49 -6.53 31.67
CA GLU A 127 -0.61 -5.75 31.12
C GLU A 127 -0.15 -5.02 29.85
N PRO A 128 -0.87 -5.14 28.71
CA PRO A 128 -0.55 -4.39 27.50
C PRO A 128 -0.44 -2.89 27.78
N ALA A 129 0.63 -2.27 27.31
CA ALA A 129 0.82 -0.85 27.51
C ALA A 129 -0.25 -0.05 26.73
N GLY A 130 -0.86 0.96 27.34
CA GLY A 130 -1.76 1.90 26.64
C GLY A 130 -1.05 2.85 25.65
N VAL A 131 0.22 2.57 25.35
CA VAL A 131 1.07 3.31 24.40
C VAL A 131 1.72 2.31 23.46
N VAL A 132 1.92 2.73 22.21
CA VAL A 132 2.69 1.99 21.20
C VAL A 132 3.87 2.84 20.74
N GLN A 133 4.93 2.18 20.26
CA GLN A 133 6.19 2.86 19.92
C GLN A 133 6.31 3.23 18.44
N TYR A 134 5.33 2.84 17.64
CA TYR A 134 5.35 2.96 16.19
C TYR A 134 4.00 3.42 15.66
N THR A 135 4.05 4.11 14.53
CA THR A 135 2.84 4.48 13.79
C THR A 135 2.92 3.93 12.38
N GLY A 136 1.80 3.40 11.92
CA GLY A 136 1.61 2.88 10.57
C GLY A 136 0.42 3.55 9.90
N GLY A 137 -0.14 2.92 8.89
CA GLY A 137 -1.32 3.41 8.22
C GLY A 137 -2.04 2.35 7.40
N GLY A 138 -3.11 2.78 6.76
CA GLY A 138 -3.86 1.98 5.83
C GLY A 138 -5.05 2.75 5.31
N ILE A 139 -5.55 2.31 4.16
CA ILE A 139 -6.78 2.82 3.57
C ILE A 139 -7.68 1.66 3.19
N ILE A 140 -8.99 1.91 3.28
CA ILE A 140 -10.06 0.94 3.11
C ILE A 140 -11.02 1.51 2.08
N SER A 141 -11.39 0.74 1.05
CA SER A 141 -12.27 1.25 0.01
C SER A 141 -13.64 1.57 0.58
N ASN A 142 -14.25 2.69 0.21
CA ASN A 142 -15.64 3.01 0.56
C ASN A 142 -16.62 2.11 -0.20
N LYS A 143 -16.23 1.66 -1.40
CA LYS A 143 -17.00 0.74 -2.22
C LYS A 143 -16.80 -0.71 -1.75
N LEU A 144 -17.89 -1.47 -1.78
CA LEU A 144 -17.90 -2.92 -1.62
C LEU A 144 -17.81 -3.61 -2.98
N PHE A 145 -17.11 -4.75 -3.00
CA PHE A 145 -16.86 -5.56 -4.18
C PHE A 145 -17.22 -7.02 -3.91
N ARG A 146 -17.36 -7.81 -4.97
CA ARG A 146 -17.57 -9.25 -4.85
C ARG A 146 -16.88 -10.01 -5.99
N TYR A 147 -17.61 -10.75 -6.80
CA TYR A 147 -17.03 -11.63 -7.81
C TYR A 147 -16.29 -10.84 -8.89
N GLY A 148 -15.01 -11.11 -9.04
CA GLY A 148 -14.13 -10.29 -9.86
C GLY A 148 -12.66 -10.66 -9.70
N TYR A 149 -11.82 -9.89 -10.39
CA TYR A 149 -10.37 -9.91 -10.27
C TYR A 149 -9.92 -8.65 -9.56
N TYR A 150 -9.22 -8.82 -8.43
CA TYR A 150 -8.62 -7.77 -7.63
C TYR A 150 -7.13 -7.74 -7.93
N GLU A 151 -6.56 -6.57 -8.15
CA GLU A 151 -5.14 -6.42 -8.46
C GLU A 151 -4.56 -5.19 -7.75
N ALA A 152 -3.38 -5.33 -7.16
CA ALA A 152 -2.59 -4.21 -6.68
C ALA A 152 -1.13 -4.37 -7.09
N ARG A 153 -0.49 -3.27 -7.49
CA ARG A 153 0.96 -3.22 -7.70
C ARG A 153 1.60 -2.47 -6.54
N LEU A 154 2.40 -3.15 -5.75
CA LEU A 154 3.01 -2.57 -4.55
C LEU A 154 4.40 -3.12 -4.27
N LYS A 155 5.10 -2.47 -3.33
CA LYS A 155 6.32 -2.96 -2.70
C LYS A 155 6.33 -2.70 -1.21
N THR A 156 7.05 -3.55 -0.49
CA THR A 156 7.13 -3.59 0.97
C THR A 156 8.32 -2.78 1.49
N PRO A 157 8.32 -2.39 2.77
CA PRO A 157 9.45 -1.70 3.38
C PRO A 157 10.64 -2.64 3.56
N LYS A 158 11.83 -2.06 3.73
CA LYS A 158 13.00 -2.80 4.22
C LYS A 158 13.00 -2.89 5.74
N GLY A 159 13.82 -3.80 6.27
CA GLY A 159 13.98 -3.98 7.72
C GLY A 159 12.86 -4.81 8.33
N ALA A 160 13.14 -5.46 9.45
CA ALA A 160 12.19 -6.37 10.10
C ALA A 160 11.08 -5.62 10.87
N GLY A 161 9.96 -6.31 11.10
CA GLY A 161 8.91 -5.91 12.05
C GLY A 161 7.72 -5.19 11.45
N TRP A 162 7.60 -5.14 10.13
CA TRP A 162 6.45 -4.59 9.44
C TRP A 162 5.65 -5.68 8.74
N HIS A 163 4.32 -5.60 8.85
CA HIS A 163 3.38 -6.42 8.10
C HIS A 163 2.74 -5.56 7.01
N THR A 164 3.01 -5.90 5.76
CA THR A 164 2.38 -5.27 4.59
C THR A 164 1.30 -6.19 4.06
N SER A 165 0.08 -5.67 3.86
CA SER A 165 -0.98 -6.47 3.26
C SER A 165 -1.83 -5.72 2.24
N PHE A 166 -2.24 -6.48 1.21
CA PHE A 166 -3.33 -6.18 0.30
C PHE A 166 -4.35 -7.31 0.47
N TRP A 167 -5.50 -6.96 1.03
CA TRP A 167 -6.46 -7.92 1.53
C TRP A 167 -7.88 -7.38 1.40
N MET A 168 -8.87 -8.27 1.56
CA MET A 168 -10.27 -7.90 1.42
C MET A 168 -11.10 -8.47 2.56
N MET A 169 -11.82 -7.60 3.25
CA MET A 169 -12.83 -7.95 4.24
C MET A 169 -13.87 -6.84 4.28
N LYS A 170 -15.11 -7.15 4.65
CA LYS A 170 -16.08 -6.08 4.92
C LYS A 170 -15.65 -5.30 6.15
N ASP A 171 -15.53 -3.98 6.04
CA ASP A 171 -15.31 -3.16 7.22
C ASP A 171 -16.55 -3.14 8.11
N LEU A 172 -16.35 -3.53 9.36
CA LEU A 172 -17.38 -3.63 10.39
C LEU A 172 -17.36 -2.43 11.35
N THR A 173 -16.55 -1.41 11.03
CA THR A 173 -16.23 -0.29 11.93
C THR A 173 -16.65 1.09 11.41
N VAL A 174 -17.12 1.21 10.16
CA VAL A 174 -17.48 2.48 9.49
C VAL A 174 -18.41 3.39 10.31
N ASP A 175 -19.27 2.84 11.18
CA ASP A 175 -20.21 3.61 12.00
C ASP A 175 -19.82 3.68 13.51
N LYS A 176 -18.60 3.28 13.87
CA LYS A 176 -18.13 3.26 15.26
C LYS A 176 -17.34 4.51 15.61
N ASP A 177 -17.37 4.87 16.90
CA ASP A 177 -16.48 5.91 17.43
C ASP A 177 -15.01 5.49 17.20
N PRO A 178 -14.12 6.39 16.77
CA PRO A 178 -12.68 6.15 16.73
C PRO A 178 -12.09 5.52 17.99
N SER A 179 -12.65 5.81 19.18
CA SER A 179 -12.23 5.19 20.45
C SER A 179 -12.64 3.73 20.61
N ASP A 180 -13.54 3.24 19.76
CA ASP A 180 -14.13 1.90 19.77
C ASP A 180 -13.71 1.09 18.54
N LEU A 181 -12.73 1.58 17.77
CA LEU A 181 -12.14 0.89 16.62
C LEU A 181 -11.26 -0.26 17.10
N GLU A 182 -11.90 -1.37 17.40
CA GLU A 182 -11.25 -2.67 17.38
C GLU A 182 -11.67 -3.40 16.10
N PHE A 183 -10.71 -3.63 15.22
CA PHE A 183 -10.91 -4.54 14.09
C PHE A 183 -10.78 -5.98 14.58
N ASP A 184 -11.83 -6.43 15.27
CA ASP A 184 -12.03 -7.82 15.66
C ASP A 184 -13.20 -8.42 14.84
N PRO A 185 -12.91 -9.29 13.85
CA PRO A 185 -13.94 -10.00 13.10
C PRO A 185 -14.85 -10.84 14.01
N LEU A 186 -14.40 -11.21 15.22
CA LEU A 186 -15.17 -11.99 16.18
C LEU A 186 -16.04 -11.13 17.11
N ALA A 187 -15.76 -9.84 17.28
CA ALA A 187 -16.47 -8.98 18.24
C ALA A 187 -17.89 -8.59 17.79
N SER A 188 -18.14 -8.48 16.48
CA SER A 188 -19.42 -7.97 15.98
C SER A 188 -20.58 -8.96 16.18
N LYS A 189 -21.51 -8.66 17.08
CA LYS A 189 -22.68 -9.52 17.36
C LYS A 189 -23.71 -9.55 16.23
N ASP A 190 -23.68 -8.56 15.35
CA ASP A 190 -24.69 -8.36 14.30
C ASP A 190 -24.37 -9.09 12.99
N ILE A 191 -23.19 -9.71 12.89
CA ILE A 191 -22.75 -10.42 11.69
C ILE A 191 -22.51 -11.89 12.02
N THR A 192 -23.23 -12.76 11.30
CA THR A 192 -23.28 -14.19 11.59
C THR A 192 -22.20 -14.98 10.86
N SER A 193 -21.71 -14.50 9.72
CA SER A 193 -20.59 -15.08 8.97
C SER A 193 -20.07 -14.10 7.91
N HIS A 194 -18.76 -13.93 7.79
CA HIS A 194 -18.15 -13.08 6.74
C HIS A 194 -16.77 -13.58 6.34
N ILE A 195 -16.38 -13.27 5.10
CA ILE A 195 -15.10 -13.67 4.53
C ILE A 195 -14.02 -12.59 4.69
N GLU A 196 -12.79 -13.06 4.84
CA GLU A 196 -11.55 -12.32 4.65
C GLU A 196 -10.71 -13.07 3.60
N LEU A 197 -10.14 -12.33 2.64
CA LEU A 197 -9.40 -12.87 1.50
C LEU A 197 -8.05 -12.14 1.40
N ASP A 198 -6.96 -12.89 1.43
CA ASP A 198 -5.62 -12.33 1.61
C ASP A 198 -4.71 -12.73 0.44
N PRO A 199 -4.73 -12.01 -0.70
CA PRO A 199 -3.81 -12.30 -1.79
C PRO A 199 -2.36 -11.91 -1.52
N PHE A 200 -2.11 -11.06 -0.53
CA PHE A 200 -0.76 -10.68 -0.15
C PHE A 200 -0.65 -10.28 1.32
N GLU A 201 0.16 -11.03 2.06
CA GLU A 201 0.63 -10.71 3.41
C GLU A 201 2.14 -10.95 3.51
N ASN A 202 2.94 -9.90 3.72
CA ASN A 202 4.39 -10.01 3.92
C ASN A 202 4.80 -9.51 5.30
N ASP A 203 5.50 -10.38 6.04
CA ASP A 203 6.27 -9.99 7.21
C ASP A 203 7.68 -9.59 6.75
N SER A 204 8.03 -8.31 6.88
CA SER A 204 9.23 -7.71 6.27
C SER A 204 10.56 -8.26 6.80
N ILE A 205 10.53 -9.10 7.84
CA ILE A 205 11.69 -9.88 8.29
C ILE A 205 12.18 -10.88 7.22
N ASP A 206 11.28 -11.34 6.34
CA ASP A 206 11.61 -12.17 5.18
C ASP A 206 11.11 -11.47 3.90
N PRO A 207 11.97 -10.72 3.19
CA PRO A 207 11.57 -9.97 2.00
C PRO A 207 11.33 -10.85 0.76
N GLN A 208 11.42 -12.18 0.89
CA GLN A 208 11.21 -13.15 -0.20
C GLN A 208 10.06 -14.11 0.08
N HIS A 209 9.30 -13.88 1.16
CA HIS A 209 8.21 -14.73 1.59
C HIS A 209 6.93 -13.93 1.83
N TYR A 210 5.82 -14.39 1.27
CA TYR A 210 4.51 -13.87 1.59
C TYR A 210 3.51 -15.02 1.71
N GLN A 211 2.39 -14.75 2.36
CA GLN A 211 1.30 -15.70 2.50
C GLN A 211 0.11 -15.27 1.65
N THR A 212 -0.60 -16.28 1.12
CA THR A 212 -2.00 -16.12 0.72
C THR A 212 -2.89 -16.89 1.67
N ASP A 213 -4.04 -16.36 2.05
CA ASP A 213 -5.01 -17.05 2.89
C ASP A 213 -6.45 -16.66 2.55
N ALA A 214 -7.39 -17.46 3.02
CA ALA A 214 -8.79 -17.09 3.04
C ALA A 214 -9.43 -17.60 4.32
N HIS A 215 -10.31 -16.78 4.88
CA HIS A 215 -10.94 -17.01 6.15
C HIS A 215 -12.46 -16.91 6.03
N GLN A 216 -13.16 -17.83 6.68
CA GLN A 216 -14.55 -17.61 7.07
C GLN A 216 -14.58 -17.36 8.57
N TRP A 217 -14.83 -16.12 8.96
CA TRP A 217 -15.07 -15.74 10.34
C TRP A 217 -16.51 -16.03 10.71
N LYS A 218 -16.70 -16.54 11.94
CA LYS A 218 -18.01 -17.02 12.43
C LYS A 218 -18.65 -17.97 11.40
N PRO A 219 -18.02 -19.10 11.09
CA PRO A 219 -18.61 -20.08 10.17
C PRO A 219 -20.02 -20.50 10.64
N GLU A 220 -20.90 -20.78 9.68
CA GLU A 220 -22.26 -21.21 9.99
C GLU A 220 -22.24 -22.53 10.78
N PRO A 221 -23.18 -22.76 11.71
CA PRO A 221 -23.21 -23.97 12.53
C PRO A 221 -23.15 -25.26 11.69
N GLY A 222 -22.22 -26.14 12.03
CA GLY A 222 -21.95 -27.40 11.32
C GLY A 222 -20.95 -27.28 10.17
N THR A 223 -20.40 -26.09 9.90
CA THR A 223 -19.37 -25.87 8.87
C THR A 223 -17.99 -25.55 9.45
N GLU A 224 -17.85 -25.54 10.77
CA GLU A 224 -16.66 -25.07 11.47
C GLU A 224 -15.49 -26.05 11.40
N ASP A 225 -14.28 -25.52 11.26
CA ASP A 225 -13.06 -26.27 11.53
C ASP A 225 -13.03 -26.70 13.00
N PRO A 226 -12.76 -27.98 13.32
CA PRO A 226 -12.79 -28.48 14.68
C PRO A 226 -11.91 -27.65 15.64
N GLY A 227 -12.54 -27.09 16.67
CA GLY A 227 -11.86 -26.33 17.72
C GLY A 227 -11.42 -24.92 17.32
N ARG A 228 -11.94 -24.36 16.22
CA ARG A 228 -11.60 -23.01 15.75
C ARG A 228 -12.82 -22.10 15.70
N THR A 229 -12.58 -20.81 15.89
CA THR A 229 -13.59 -19.74 15.75
C THR A 229 -13.71 -19.22 14.31
N GLN A 230 -12.88 -19.76 13.41
CA GLN A 230 -12.83 -19.43 12.00
C GLN A 230 -12.42 -20.66 11.19
N ASN A 231 -12.86 -20.71 9.93
CA ASN A 231 -12.33 -21.66 8.96
C ASN A 231 -11.17 -21.03 8.23
N LYS A 232 -10.04 -21.72 8.14
CA LYS A 232 -8.91 -21.33 7.29
C LYS A 232 -8.94 -22.14 6.00
N VAL A 233 -8.80 -21.48 4.86
CA VAL A 233 -9.03 -22.10 3.55
C VAL A 233 -7.93 -21.72 2.59
N GLY A 234 -7.16 -22.71 2.14
CA GLY A 234 -6.18 -22.50 1.07
C GLY A 234 -4.91 -21.76 1.47
N THR A 235 -4.60 -21.66 2.78
CA THR A 235 -3.37 -21.00 3.25
C THR A 235 -2.13 -21.53 2.50
N LYS A 236 -1.37 -20.64 1.88
CA LYS A 236 -0.18 -20.99 1.11
C LYS A 236 0.98 -20.05 1.45
N GLN A 237 2.13 -20.66 1.73
CA GLN A 237 3.40 -19.95 1.87
C GLN A 237 4.04 -19.85 0.48
N ILE A 238 4.17 -18.64 -0.04
CA ILE A 238 4.85 -18.38 -1.32
C ILE A 238 6.23 -17.84 -0.99
N ARG A 239 7.26 -18.60 -1.38
CA ARG A 239 8.65 -18.27 -1.07
C ARG A 239 9.51 -18.33 -2.31
N PHE A 240 10.32 -17.29 -2.51
CA PHE A 240 11.28 -17.22 -3.58
C PHE A 240 12.68 -17.60 -3.06
N THR A 241 13.47 -18.20 -3.95
CA THR A 241 14.87 -18.59 -3.69
C THR A 241 15.82 -18.05 -4.75
N ASP A 242 15.30 -17.27 -5.69
CA ASP A 242 16.06 -16.50 -6.67
C ASP A 242 16.24 -15.05 -6.17
N ASP A 243 16.49 -14.11 -7.08
CA ASP A 243 16.72 -12.70 -6.75
C ASP A 243 15.42 -11.90 -6.52
N THR A 244 14.25 -12.55 -6.50
CA THR A 244 12.96 -11.89 -6.25
C THR A 244 12.89 -11.39 -4.81
N VAL A 245 12.65 -10.09 -4.63
CA VAL A 245 12.50 -9.43 -3.33
C VAL A 245 11.34 -8.44 -3.36
N PHE A 246 10.49 -8.41 -2.34
CA PHE A 246 9.29 -7.58 -2.33
C PHE A 246 9.54 -6.10 -2.01
N THR A 247 10.80 -5.74 -1.79
CA THR A 247 11.24 -4.34 -1.78
C THR A 247 11.29 -3.74 -3.19
N ASP A 248 11.17 -4.58 -4.23
CA ASP A 248 10.85 -4.18 -5.60
C ASP A 248 9.33 -4.25 -5.83
N PHE A 249 8.83 -3.52 -6.84
CA PHE A 249 7.40 -3.56 -7.17
C PHE A 249 7.02 -4.91 -7.76
N HIS A 250 5.89 -5.44 -7.33
CA HIS A 250 5.27 -6.64 -7.89
C HIS A 250 3.75 -6.46 -8.00
N VAL A 251 3.13 -7.26 -8.86
CA VAL A 251 1.67 -7.32 -9.01
C VAL A 251 1.13 -8.51 -8.25
N TYR A 252 0.22 -8.25 -7.32
CA TYR A 252 -0.49 -9.26 -6.54
C TYR A 252 -1.95 -9.26 -6.97
N GLY A 253 -2.49 -10.45 -7.26
CA GLY A 253 -3.85 -10.57 -7.78
C GLY A 253 -4.67 -11.69 -7.13
N LEU A 254 -5.98 -11.47 -7.07
CA LEU A 254 -6.97 -12.47 -6.66
C LEU A 254 -8.12 -12.52 -7.67
N GLU A 255 -8.39 -13.69 -8.22
CA GLU A 255 -9.69 -13.99 -8.81
C GLU A 255 -10.61 -14.60 -7.76
N PHE A 256 -11.72 -13.90 -7.46
CA PHE A 256 -12.77 -14.38 -6.58
C PHE A 256 -14.03 -14.71 -7.39
N THR A 257 -14.43 -15.97 -7.38
CA THR A 257 -15.60 -16.47 -8.10
C THR A 257 -16.55 -17.21 -7.16
N PRO A 258 -17.76 -17.59 -7.60
CA PRO A 258 -18.66 -18.39 -6.78
C PRO A 258 -18.12 -19.76 -6.37
N THR A 259 -17.01 -20.23 -6.97
CA THR A 259 -16.48 -21.59 -6.78
C THR A 259 -15.03 -21.65 -6.36
N HIS A 260 -14.21 -20.65 -6.71
CA HIS A 260 -12.76 -20.69 -6.53
C HIS A 260 -12.19 -19.33 -6.14
N LEU A 261 -11.06 -19.41 -5.44
CA LEU A 261 -10.07 -18.36 -5.27
C LEU A 261 -8.82 -18.74 -6.08
N ARG A 262 -8.35 -17.85 -6.96
CA ARG A 262 -7.08 -18.02 -7.67
C ARG A 262 -6.17 -16.85 -7.40
N TYR A 263 -4.95 -17.13 -6.95
CA TYR A 263 -3.97 -16.14 -6.54
C TYR A 263 -2.90 -15.98 -7.61
N PHE A 264 -2.46 -14.75 -7.84
CA PHE A 264 -1.52 -14.41 -8.90
C PHE A 264 -0.38 -13.55 -8.36
N PHE A 265 0.82 -13.79 -8.90
CA PHE A 265 2.03 -13.00 -8.69
C PHE A 265 2.64 -12.68 -10.06
N ASP A 266 2.83 -11.39 -10.35
CA ASP A 266 3.36 -10.89 -11.63
C ASP A 266 2.68 -11.54 -12.85
N GLY A 267 1.34 -11.58 -12.79
CA GLY A 267 0.51 -12.13 -13.86
C GLY A 267 0.44 -13.66 -13.92
N LYS A 268 1.18 -14.39 -13.08
CA LYS A 268 1.20 -15.86 -13.06
C LYS A 268 0.43 -16.40 -11.88
N MET A 269 -0.42 -17.40 -12.11
CA MET A 269 -1.13 -18.08 -11.02
C MET A 269 -0.15 -18.85 -10.14
N VAL A 270 -0.21 -18.63 -8.82
CA VAL A 270 0.66 -19.25 -7.81
C VAL A 270 -0.10 -20.22 -6.90
N SER A 271 -1.41 -20.05 -6.78
CA SER A 271 -2.28 -20.92 -5.97
C SER A 271 -3.72 -20.88 -6.50
N GLU A 272 -4.43 -21.99 -6.34
CA GLU A 272 -5.86 -22.13 -6.58
C GLU A 272 -6.47 -22.90 -5.42
N THR A 273 -7.66 -22.49 -4.97
CA THR A 273 -8.39 -23.14 -3.89
C THR A 273 -9.88 -23.17 -4.20
N GLU A 274 -10.51 -24.33 -4.02
CA GLU A 274 -11.96 -24.44 -4.05
C GLU A 274 -12.56 -23.66 -2.89
N PHE A 275 -13.42 -22.69 -3.23
CA PHE A 275 -14.12 -21.84 -2.29
C PHE A 275 -15.58 -21.67 -2.75
N PRO A 276 -16.38 -22.75 -2.74
CA PRO A 276 -17.73 -22.71 -3.26
C PRO A 276 -18.69 -22.00 -2.32
N ALA A 277 -19.53 -21.13 -2.90
CA ALA A 277 -20.58 -20.40 -2.17
C ALA A 277 -21.64 -21.33 -1.54
N SER A 278 -21.68 -22.61 -1.95
CA SER A 278 -22.52 -23.64 -1.31
C SER A 278 -21.97 -24.13 0.03
N LYS A 279 -20.68 -23.87 0.31
CA LYS A 279 -19.99 -24.25 1.55
C LYS A 279 -19.61 -23.02 2.39
N TYR A 280 -19.13 -21.96 1.74
CA TYR A 280 -18.68 -20.73 2.38
C TYR A 280 -19.65 -19.57 2.09
N LYS A 281 -19.97 -18.77 3.11
CA LYS A 281 -20.90 -17.65 2.97
C LYS A 281 -20.16 -16.42 2.46
N HIS A 282 -20.23 -16.23 1.15
CA HIS A 282 -19.65 -15.05 0.50
C HIS A 282 -20.50 -13.81 0.81
N ASN A 283 -19.85 -12.69 1.13
CA ASN A 283 -20.46 -11.36 1.24
C ASN A 283 -19.70 -10.37 0.37
N ASP A 284 -20.25 -9.16 0.23
CA ASP A 284 -19.51 -8.07 -0.39
C ASP A 284 -18.46 -7.55 0.60
N ILE A 285 -17.28 -7.19 0.09
CA ILE A 285 -16.06 -6.91 0.85
C ILE A 285 -15.40 -5.60 0.41
N ASN A 286 -14.71 -4.92 1.32
CA ASN A 286 -13.88 -3.77 1.00
C ASN A 286 -12.47 -4.26 0.61
N ILE A 287 -11.73 -3.42 -0.10
CA ILE A 287 -10.29 -3.58 -0.31
C ILE A 287 -9.55 -2.84 0.80
N TRP A 288 -8.53 -3.48 1.34
CA TRP A 288 -7.67 -2.95 2.39
C TRP A 288 -6.22 -2.93 1.91
N LEU A 289 -5.57 -1.79 2.11
CA LEU A 289 -4.12 -1.63 2.01
C LEU A 289 -3.62 -1.26 3.40
N THR A 290 -2.65 -1.99 3.94
CA THR A 290 -2.28 -1.88 5.35
C THR A 290 -0.78 -2.02 5.55
N GLY A 291 -0.23 -1.21 6.48
CA GLY A 291 1.11 -1.36 7.04
C GLY A 291 1.12 -1.29 8.56
N LEU A 292 1.40 -2.42 9.22
CA LEU A 292 1.39 -2.54 10.69
C LEU A 292 2.79 -2.85 11.23
N GLY A 293 3.14 -2.30 12.38
CA GLY A 293 4.25 -2.83 13.18
C GLY A 293 3.83 -4.13 13.88
N THR A 294 4.60 -5.22 13.81
CA THR A 294 4.16 -6.54 14.29
C THR A 294 5.25 -7.51 14.77
N PHE A 295 4.83 -8.45 15.64
CA PHE A 295 5.57 -9.64 16.06
C PHE A 295 5.50 -10.82 15.07
N LEU A 296 4.70 -10.72 13.99
CA LEU A 296 4.58 -11.80 13.00
C LEU A 296 5.93 -12.10 12.31
N GLY A 297 6.03 -13.26 11.68
CA GLY A 297 7.29 -13.81 11.19
C GLY A 297 8.28 -14.18 12.30
N ASN A 298 7.82 -14.33 13.54
CA ASN A 298 8.64 -14.47 14.76
C ASN A 298 9.54 -13.26 15.04
N THR A 299 9.14 -12.07 14.58
CA THR A 299 9.89 -10.85 14.81
C THR A 299 9.88 -10.47 16.29
N LYS A 300 11.03 -9.99 16.81
CA LYS A 300 11.19 -9.59 18.23
C LYS A 300 11.23 -8.08 18.44
N ALA A 301 11.56 -7.33 17.40
CA ALA A 301 11.57 -5.87 17.39
C ALA A 301 11.49 -5.38 15.94
N ILE A 302 11.01 -4.16 15.76
CA ILE A 302 11.17 -3.43 14.50
C ILE A 302 12.63 -3.00 14.36
N ASP A 303 13.16 -3.06 13.14
CA ASP A 303 14.49 -2.54 12.81
C ASP A 303 14.48 -1.01 12.74
N ASP A 304 14.66 -0.38 13.90
CA ASP A 304 14.73 1.07 14.04
C ASP A 304 15.76 1.75 13.13
N SER A 305 16.84 1.03 12.76
CA SER A 305 17.92 1.60 11.94
C SER A 305 17.49 1.85 10.49
N MET A 306 16.40 1.23 10.07
CA MET A 306 15.83 1.38 8.73
C MET A 306 14.78 2.50 8.68
N LEU A 307 14.29 3.01 9.81
CA LEU A 307 13.20 3.98 9.85
C LEU A 307 13.63 5.43 9.55
N PRO A 308 12.73 6.25 8.96
CA PRO A 308 11.38 5.90 8.50
C PRO A 308 11.39 5.10 7.19
N GLU A 309 10.43 4.18 7.07
CA GLU A 309 10.19 3.37 5.87
C GLU A 309 8.78 3.57 5.35
N GLN A 310 8.47 2.97 4.21
CA GLN A 310 7.14 3.07 3.61
C GLN A 310 6.76 1.85 2.77
N ILE A 311 5.47 1.55 2.74
CA ILE A 311 4.87 0.75 1.66
C ILE A 311 4.54 1.71 0.52
N GLN A 312 4.80 1.30 -0.72
CA GLN A 312 4.39 2.06 -1.90
C GLN A 312 3.42 1.24 -2.73
N VAL A 313 2.28 1.84 -3.09
CA VAL A 313 1.27 1.23 -3.96
C VAL A 313 1.11 2.12 -5.19
N ASP A 314 1.28 1.53 -6.35
CA ASP A 314 1.23 2.17 -7.66
C ASP A 314 -0.21 2.27 -8.17
N TYR A 315 -0.96 1.17 -8.07
CA TYR A 315 -2.39 1.18 -8.36
C TYR A 315 -3.12 0.07 -7.61
N VAL A 316 -4.45 0.24 -7.54
CA VAL A 316 -5.41 -0.83 -7.24
C VAL A 316 -6.47 -0.86 -8.33
N ARG A 317 -6.79 -2.04 -8.83
CA ARG A 317 -7.80 -2.24 -9.87
C ARG A 317 -8.74 -3.38 -9.50
N PHE A 318 -10.01 -3.20 -9.86
CA PHE A 318 -11.02 -4.23 -9.77
C PHE A 318 -11.70 -4.43 -11.13
N PHE A 319 -11.65 -5.67 -11.60
CA PHE A 319 -12.32 -6.12 -12.80
C PHE A 319 -13.52 -6.98 -12.40
N GLU A 320 -14.73 -6.53 -12.70
CA GLU A 320 -15.95 -7.25 -12.37
C GLU A 320 -16.16 -8.44 -13.31
N LYS A 321 -16.44 -9.61 -12.73
CA LYS A 321 -16.80 -10.80 -13.50
C LYS A 321 -18.16 -10.59 -14.16
N GLN A 322 -18.22 -10.78 -15.47
CA GLN A 322 -19.46 -10.79 -16.24
C GLN A 322 -20.02 -12.21 -16.20
N PHE A 323 -21.26 -12.34 -15.72
CA PHE A 323 -22.03 -13.57 -15.84
C PHE A 323 -22.96 -13.41 -17.04
N ASP A 324 -22.98 -14.42 -17.92
CA ASP A 324 -23.87 -14.47 -19.08
C ASP A 324 -25.35 -14.64 -18.66
#